data_AF-F6TS60-F1
#
_entry.id   AF-F6TS60-F1
#
_cell.length_a   1.000
_cell.length_b   1.000
_cell.length_c   1.000
_cell.angle_alpha   90.00
_cell.angle_beta   90.00
_cell.angle_gamma   90.00
#
_symmetry.space_group_name_H-M   'P 1'
#
loop_
_entity.id
_entity.type
_entity.pdbx_description
1 polymer ?
#
loop_
_entity_poly.entity_id
_entity_poly.type
_entity_poly.pdbx_seq_one_letter_code
_entity_poly.pdbx_strand_id
1 'polypeptide(L)'
;MRFKFPLIAIGLEIFMIVLFGLFVQYETDQHTQQRNITKPTDLATFLELYPLFQDVHVMIFVGFGFLMTFLKKYGFSSVGINLLIAALGLQWGTIAQGILHSHGQKINIGIKNMINADFSTATVLISFGAVLGKTSPIQMLIMTIIEIAFFAGNEYLVGEIFKASDIGASMTIHAFGAYFGLAVAGILYRPGLRRGHENEESVYHSDLFAMIGTLFLWMFWPSFNSAIAEPGDKQYRAIVNTYFSLAACVLTAYAFSSLVEPRGKLDMVHIQNATLAGGVAVGTCADMTIHPFGSMIIGSIAGIVSVFGYKFLSVYYGHAGGCTGFFYRNSSCWRSNYRFNPKVAFLGTTI
;
A
#
# COMPACT_ATOMS: atom_id res chain seq x y z
N MET A 1 -8.01 -25.67 8.30
CA MET A 1 -6.95 -25.21 7.37
C MET A 1 -6.05 -26.34 6.86
N ARG A 2 -5.75 -27.39 7.64
CA ARG A 2 -4.79 -28.48 7.32
C ARG A 2 -4.82 -29.02 5.88
N PHE A 3 -5.99 -29.17 5.26
CA PHE A 3 -6.10 -29.67 3.87
C PHE A 3 -6.51 -28.58 2.88
N LYS A 4 -7.47 -27.72 3.25
CA LYS A 4 -7.98 -26.67 2.36
C LYS A 4 -6.91 -25.68 1.92
N PHE A 5 -6.05 -25.23 2.84
CA PHE A 5 -5.03 -24.24 2.52
C PHE A 5 -3.94 -24.82 1.60
N PRO A 6 -3.29 -25.95 1.92
CA PRO A 6 -2.29 -26.53 1.03
C PRO A 6 -2.84 -26.85 -0.36
N LEU A 7 -4.07 -27.37 -0.45
CA LEU A 7 -4.68 -27.71 -1.74
C LEU A 7 -4.87 -26.47 -2.62
N ILE A 8 -5.33 -25.35 -2.04
CA ILE A 8 -5.48 -24.09 -2.78
C ILE A 8 -4.12 -23.50 -3.15
N ALA A 9 -3.17 -23.45 -2.21
CA ALA A 9 -1.85 -22.88 -2.45
C ALA A 9 -1.08 -23.65 -3.53
N ILE A 10 -1.03 -24.99 -3.44
CA ILE A 10 -0.38 -25.85 -4.43
C ILE A 10 -1.11 -25.78 -5.77
N GLY A 11 -2.45 -25.76 -5.76
CA GLY A 11 -3.25 -25.63 -6.98
C GLY A 11 -2.97 -24.31 -7.71
N LEU A 12 -2.88 -23.19 -6.98
CA LEU A 12 -2.53 -21.88 -7.54
C LEU A 12 -1.10 -21.87 -8.07
N GLU A 13 -0.14 -22.44 -7.36
CA GLU A 13 1.26 -22.50 -7.83
C GLU A 13 1.40 -23.33 -9.11
N ILE A 14 0.76 -24.52 -9.18
CA ILE A 14 0.74 -25.33 -10.41
C ILE A 14 0.12 -24.53 -11.56
N PHE A 15 -0.97 -23.81 -11.29
CA PHE A 15 -1.61 -22.95 -12.27
C PHE A 15 -0.69 -21.83 -12.75
N MET A 16 0.04 -21.16 -11.85
CA MET A 16 1.03 -20.14 -12.22
C MET A 16 2.15 -20.72 -13.08
N ILE A 17 2.72 -21.88 -12.71
CA ILE A 17 3.76 -22.55 -13.50
C ILE A 17 3.29 -22.82 -14.93
N VAL A 18 2.06 -23.33 -15.08
CA VAL A 18 1.46 -23.58 -16.41
C VAL A 18 1.32 -22.27 -17.19
N LEU A 19 0.80 -21.21 -16.57
CA LEU A 19 0.67 -19.91 -17.22
C LEU A 19 2.02 -19.32 -17.63
N PHE A 20 3.04 -19.40 -16.77
CA PHE A 20 4.40 -18.95 -17.09
C PHE A 20 4.97 -19.75 -18.27
N GLY A 21 4.81 -21.07 -18.28
CA GLY A 21 5.29 -21.91 -19.40
C GLY A 21 4.60 -21.59 -20.74
N LEU A 22 3.34 -21.17 -20.71
CA LEU A 22 2.58 -20.82 -21.92
C LEU A 22 2.85 -19.40 -22.40
N PHE A 23 2.89 -18.42 -21.49
CA PHE A 23 2.81 -17.01 -21.83
C PHE A 23 4.09 -16.22 -21.57
N VAL A 24 5.03 -16.70 -20.75
CA VAL A 24 6.22 -15.92 -20.34
C VAL A 24 7.48 -16.49 -20.99
N GLN A 25 8.37 -15.60 -21.43
CA GLN A 25 9.69 -15.95 -21.93
C GLN A 25 10.71 -14.89 -21.50
N TYR A 26 11.99 -15.27 -21.46
CA TYR A 26 13.05 -14.29 -21.25
C TYR A 26 13.10 -13.29 -22.40
N GLU A 27 13.39 -12.04 -22.06
CA GLU A 27 13.74 -11.03 -23.05
C GLU A 27 14.93 -11.56 -23.87
N THR A 28 14.70 -11.80 -25.17
CA THR A 28 15.69 -12.40 -26.06
C THR A 28 16.35 -11.28 -26.88
N ASP A 29 17.67 -11.36 -27.10
CA ASP A 29 18.48 -10.41 -27.91
C ASP A 29 18.14 -10.39 -29.43
N GLN A 30 16.88 -10.64 -29.82
CA GLN A 30 16.46 -10.83 -31.21
C GLN A 30 16.33 -9.55 -32.04
N HIS A 31 16.93 -8.44 -31.60
CA HIS A 31 17.27 -7.30 -32.46
C HIS A 31 18.78 -7.19 -32.72
N THR A 32 19.44 -8.33 -33.00
CA THR A 32 20.76 -8.39 -33.63
C THR A 32 20.73 -8.08 -35.14
N GLN A 33 19.78 -7.26 -35.60
CA GLN A 33 19.82 -6.64 -36.91
C GLN A 33 19.59 -5.13 -36.77
N GLN A 34 20.69 -4.38 -36.98
CA GLN A 34 20.80 -2.92 -37.07
C GLN A 34 20.49 -2.12 -35.79
N ARG A 35 21.36 -2.20 -34.78
CA ARG A 35 21.44 -1.14 -33.76
C ARG A 35 22.37 -0.01 -34.25
N ASN A 36 21.76 1.06 -34.77
CA ASN A 36 22.38 2.39 -34.75
C ASN A 36 22.77 2.74 -33.31
N ILE A 37 23.99 3.24 -33.14
CA ILE A 37 24.69 3.46 -31.85
C ILE A 37 24.15 4.73 -31.15
N THR A 38 22.87 4.75 -30.80
CA THR A 38 22.24 5.86 -30.06
C THR A 38 21.27 5.42 -28.95
N LYS A 39 21.09 4.12 -28.71
CA LYS A 39 20.31 3.62 -27.56
C LYS A 39 21.26 3.05 -26.49
N PRO A 40 21.00 3.28 -25.19
CA PRO A 40 21.75 2.62 -24.12
C PRO A 40 21.71 1.11 -24.32
N THR A 41 22.83 0.44 -24.03
CA THR A 41 22.92 -1.03 -24.10
C THR A 41 21.97 -1.65 -23.08
N ASP A 42 21.43 -2.84 -23.37
CA ASP A 42 20.52 -3.55 -22.45
C ASP A 42 21.15 -3.75 -21.05
N LEU A 43 22.49 -3.87 -21.01
CA LEU A 43 23.27 -3.88 -19.77
C LEU A 43 23.20 -2.57 -18.97
N ALA A 44 23.23 -1.42 -19.64
CA ALA A 44 23.11 -0.11 -18.97
C ALA A 44 21.70 0.06 -18.36
N THR A 45 20.66 -0.29 -19.11
CA THR A 45 19.28 -0.26 -18.61
C THR A 45 19.07 -1.24 -17.44
N PHE A 46 19.68 -2.42 -17.48
CA PHE A 46 19.67 -3.36 -16.35
C PHE A 46 20.34 -2.77 -15.11
N LEU A 47 21.53 -2.20 -15.26
CA LEU A 47 22.30 -1.60 -14.16
C LEU A 47 21.60 -0.37 -13.55
N GLU A 48 20.77 0.32 -14.32
CA GLU A 48 19.96 1.46 -13.84
C GLU A 48 18.68 1.03 -13.11
N LEU A 49 17.95 0.03 -13.61
CA LEU A 49 16.66 -0.37 -13.05
C LEU A 49 16.75 -1.36 -11.89
N TYR A 50 17.77 -2.21 -11.85
CA TYR A 50 17.89 -3.24 -10.81
C TYR A 50 17.94 -2.67 -9.38
N PRO A 51 18.68 -1.59 -9.08
CA PRO A 51 18.64 -0.97 -7.74
C PRO A 51 17.24 -0.45 -7.36
N LEU A 52 16.55 0.19 -8.30
CA LEU A 52 15.18 0.69 -8.07
C LEU A 52 14.20 -0.46 -7.81
N PHE A 53 14.35 -1.57 -8.54
CA PHE A 53 13.64 -2.81 -8.25
C PHE A 53 13.90 -3.30 -6.83
N GLN A 54 15.16 -3.39 -6.40
CA GLN A 54 15.50 -3.86 -5.06
C GLN A 54 14.84 -3.01 -3.97
N ASP A 55 14.86 -1.69 -4.12
CA ASP A 55 14.23 -0.75 -3.18
C ASP A 55 12.71 -0.98 -3.09
N VAL A 56 12.03 -1.07 -4.23
CA VAL A 56 10.58 -1.35 -4.31
C VAL A 56 10.28 -2.72 -3.69
N HIS A 57 11.08 -3.73 -4.01
CA HIS A 57 10.92 -5.08 -3.49
C HIS A 57 11.07 -5.11 -1.96
N VAL A 58 12.02 -4.37 -1.40
CA VAL A 58 12.14 -4.24 0.06
C VAL A 58 10.91 -3.55 0.68
N MET A 59 10.31 -2.57 0.00
CA MET A 59 9.05 -1.97 0.46
C MET A 59 7.91 -2.99 0.53
N ILE A 60 7.81 -3.91 -0.43
CA ILE A 60 6.78 -4.97 -0.45
C ILE A 60 6.94 -5.95 0.71
N PHE A 61 8.15 -6.48 0.90
CA PHE A 61 8.36 -7.58 1.86
C PHE A 61 8.64 -7.08 3.29
N VAL A 62 9.50 -6.07 3.43
CA VAL A 62 9.90 -5.54 4.74
C VAL A 62 9.02 -4.35 5.12
N GLY A 63 8.84 -3.40 4.20
CA GLY A 63 8.06 -2.18 4.45
C GLY A 63 6.64 -2.47 4.93
N PHE A 64 5.78 -2.95 4.03
CA PHE A 64 4.41 -3.35 4.37
C PHE A 64 4.37 -4.46 5.43
N GLY A 65 5.21 -5.49 5.26
CA GLY A 65 5.22 -6.66 6.14
C GLY A 65 5.43 -6.32 7.61
N PHE A 66 6.42 -5.48 7.92
CA PHE A 66 6.67 -5.02 9.28
C PHE A 66 5.73 -3.92 9.73
N LEU A 67 5.33 -2.97 8.87
CA LEU A 67 4.40 -1.89 9.26
C LEU A 67 3.12 -2.45 9.89
N MET A 68 2.59 -3.54 9.33
CA MET A 68 1.37 -4.20 9.82
C MET A 68 1.56 -5.03 11.10
N THR A 69 2.79 -5.14 11.63
CA THR A 69 3.08 -5.91 12.86
C THR A 69 2.70 -5.18 14.15
N PHE A 70 2.16 -3.96 14.07
CA PHE A 70 1.76 -3.16 15.23
C PHE A 70 0.75 -3.88 16.13
N LEU A 71 -0.10 -4.76 15.59
CA LEU A 71 -1.07 -5.56 16.35
C LEU A 71 -0.38 -6.58 17.28
N LYS A 72 -0.50 -6.37 18.59
CA LYS A 72 0.25 -7.10 19.65
C LYS A 72 0.23 -8.63 19.56
N LYS A 73 -0.84 -9.23 19.02
CA LYS A 73 -1.03 -10.70 18.91
C LYS A 73 -1.19 -11.18 17.46
N TYR A 74 -0.87 -10.34 16.48
CA TYR A 74 -1.01 -10.68 15.05
C TYR A 74 0.31 -10.58 14.27
N GLY A 75 1.44 -10.26 14.91
CA GLY A 75 2.75 -10.07 14.24
C GLY A 75 3.16 -11.19 13.29
N PHE A 76 3.05 -12.47 13.69
CA PHE A 76 3.38 -13.61 12.81
C PHE A 76 2.46 -13.70 11.59
N SER A 77 1.16 -13.47 11.78
CA SER A 77 0.20 -13.49 10.69
C SER A 77 0.36 -12.27 9.78
N SER A 78 0.71 -11.11 10.33
CA SER A 78 1.01 -9.90 9.55
C SER A 78 2.12 -10.16 8.54
N VAL A 79 3.34 -10.44 9.01
CA VAL A 79 4.50 -10.62 8.13
C VAL A 79 4.40 -11.90 7.30
N GLY A 80 3.85 -12.98 7.87
CA GLY A 80 3.72 -14.26 7.18
C GLY A 80 2.67 -14.26 6.07
N ILE A 81 1.52 -13.62 6.28
CA ILE A 81 0.50 -13.47 5.24
C ILE A 81 0.93 -12.41 4.21
N ASN A 82 1.64 -11.36 4.62
CA ASN A 82 2.27 -10.41 3.69
C ASN A 82 3.19 -11.14 2.71
N LEU A 83 4.09 -12.00 3.22
CA LEU A 83 4.97 -12.83 2.39
C LEU A 83 4.19 -13.72 1.42
N LEU A 84 3.10 -14.33 1.89
CA LEU A 84 2.24 -15.19 1.07
C LEU A 84 1.55 -14.40 -0.05
N ILE A 85 0.97 -13.24 0.27
CA ILE A 85 0.32 -12.34 -0.70
C ILE A 85 1.35 -11.89 -1.73
N ALA A 86 2.53 -11.46 -1.28
CA ALA A 86 3.57 -10.98 -2.16
C ALA A 86 4.07 -12.07 -3.11
N ALA A 87 4.38 -13.27 -2.61
CA ALA A 87 4.83 -14.38 -3.43
C ALA A 87 3.83 -14.77 -4.54
N LEU A 88 2.52 -14.76 -4.24
CA LEU A 88 1.49 -14.98 -5.25
C LEU A 88 1.33 -13.77 -6.17
N GLY A 89 1.34 -12.56 -5.61
CA GLY A 89 1.11 -11.31 -6.28
C GLY A 89 2.14 -11.03 -7.37
N LEU A 90 3.43 -11.32 -7.13
CA LEU A 90 4.47 -11.15 -8.13
C LEU A 90 4.25 -12.02 -9.37
N GLN A 91 3.86 -13.28 -9.15
CA GLN A 91 3.59 -14.21 -10.25
C GLN A 91 2.33 -13.81 -11.01
N TRP A 92 1.25 -13.56 -10.29
CA TRP A 92 -0.03 -13.22 -10.90
C TRP A 92 -0.03 -11.84 -11.57
N GLY A 93 0.59 -10.84 -10.94
CA GLY A 93 0.76 -9.50 -11.49
C GLY A 93 1.51 -9.50 -12.81
N THR A 94 2.62 -10.25 -12.88
CA THR A 94 3.36 -10.48 -14.13
C THR A 94 2.45 -10.96 -15.26
N ILE A 95 1.60 -11.97 -14.99
CA ILE A 95 0.68 -12.52 -15.99
C ILE A 95 -0.45 -11.54 -16.32
N ALA A 96 -1.15 -11.02 -15.31
CA ALA A 96 -2.34 -10.19 -15.49
C ALA A 96 -2.01 -8.89 -16.25
N GLN A 97 -0.94 -8.19 -15.86
CA GLN A 97 -0.48 -7.01 -16.58
C GLN A 97 0.10 -7.38 -17.94
N GLY A 98 0.88 -8.47 -18.01
CA GLY A 98 1.49 -8.92 -19.26
C GLY A 98 0.45 -9.22 -20.34
N ILE A 99 -0.65 -9.90 -20.02
CA ILE A 99 -1.73 -10.21 -20.98
C ILE A 99 -2.31 -8.94 -21.61
N LEU A 100 -2.49 -7.87 -20.82
CA LEU A 100 -3.05 -6.61 -21.32
C LEU A 100 -2.07 -5.81 -22.19
N HIS A 101 -0.78 -5.90 -21.91
CA HIS A 101 0.25 -5.12 -22.61
C HIS A 101 0.94 -5.88 -23.76
N SER A 102 0.89 -7.22 -23.78
CA SER A 102 1.57 -8.02 -24.80
C SER A 102 0.77 -8.20 -26.10
N HIS A 103 -0.46 -7.67 -26.20
CA HIS A 103 -1.30 -7.70 -27.43
C HIS A 103 -1.37 -9.09 -28.13
N GLY A 104 -1.42 -10.17 -27.35
CA GLY A 104 -1.47 -11.55 -27.85
C GLY A 104 -0.11 -12.19 -28.14
N GLN A 105 1.00 -11.47 -27.94
CA GLN A 105 2.35 -12.03 -27.94
C GLN A 105 2.71 -12.60 -26.56
N LYS A 106 3.82 -13.36 -26.51
CA LYS A 106 4.40 -13.78 -25.24
C LYS A 106 4.96 -12.59 -24.46
N ILE A 107 4.87 -12.67 -23.14
CA ILE A 107 5.37 -11.69 -22.18
C ILE A 107 6.88 -11.88 -22.08
N ASN A 108 7.65 -10.89 -22.54
CA ASN A 108 9.09 -10.83 -22.31
C ASN A 108 9.36 -10.32 -20.90
N ILE A 109 9.90 -11.17 -20.04
CA ILE A 109 10.18 -10.79 -18.65
C ILE A 109 11.50 -10.02 -18.55
N GLY A 110 11.42 -8.76 -18.10
CA GLY A 110 12.55 -7.93 -17.72
C GLY A 110 12.32 -7.25 -16.35
N ILE A 111 13.30 -6.47 -15.88
CA ILE A 111 13.26 -5.82 -14.55
C ILE A 111 12.06 -4.87 -14.43
N LYS A 112 11.68 -4.16 -15.50
CA LYS A 112 10.50 -3.29 -15.50
C LYS A 112 9.21 -4.08 -15.23
N ASN A 113 9.06 -5.28 -15.79
CA ASN A 113 7.91 -6.13 -15.53
C ASN A 113 7.87 -6.60 -14.07
N MET A 114 9.04 -6.88 -13.48
CA MET A 114 9.16 -7.23 -12.06
C MET A 114 8.72 -6.07 -11.16
N ILE A 115 9.17 -4.84 -11.45
CA ILE A 115 8.74 -3.62 -10.74
C ILE A 115 7.21 -3.44 -10.83
N ASN A 116 6.64 -3.60 -12.03
CA ASN A 116 5.19 -3.49 -12.21
C ASN A 116 4.43 -4.58 -11.43
N ALA A 117 4.98 -5.80 -11.36
CA ALA A 117 4.40 -6.86 -10.55
C ALA A 117 4.45 -6.53 -9.04
N ASP A 118 5.55 -5.93 -8.55
CA ASP A 118 5.64 -5.38 -7.19
C ASP A 118 4.57 -4.28 -6.96
N PHE A 119 4.33 -3.39 -7.92
CA PHE A 119 3.30 -2.36 -7.84
C PHE A 119 1.88 -2.92 -7.75
N SER A 120 1.55 -3.93 -8.57
CA SER A 120 0.26 -4.63 -8.46
C SER A 120 0.11 -5.31 -7.09
N THR A 121 1.21 -5.84 -6.56
CA THR A 121 1.26 -6.47 -5.23
C THR A 121 1.08 -5.45 -4.11
N ALA A 122 1.72 -4.27 -4.21
CA ALA A 122 1.58 -3.18 -3.26
C ALA A 122 0.11 -2.79 -3.07
N THR A 123 -0.66 -2.76 -4.15
CA THR A 123 -2.10 -2.50 -4.15
C THR A 123 -2.84 -3.47 -3.22
N VAL A 124 -2.57 -4.78 -3.35
CA VAL A 124 -3.18 -5.79 -2.49
C VAL A 124 -2.74 -5.67 -1.03
N LEU A 125 -1.49 -5.27 -0.79
CA LEU A 125 -0.98 -5.06 0.57
C LEU A 125 -1.62 -3.84 1.25
N ILE A 126 -1.96 -2.80 0.49
CA ILE A 126 -2.77 -1.68 0.97
C ILE A 126 -4.18 -2.18 1.35
N SER A 127 -4.82 -2.97 0.49
CA SER A 127 -6.11 -3.58 0.79
C SER A 127 -6.06 -4.51 2.01
N PHE A 128 -4.96 -5.27 2.15
CA PHE A 128 -4.73 -6.14 3.30
C PHE A 128 -4.73 -5.35 4.60
N GLY A 129 -4.15 -4.15 4.64
CA GLY A 129 -4.21 -3.25 5.79
C GLY A 129 -5.64 -2.99 6.29
N ALA A 130 -6.62 -2.83 5.39
CA ALA A 130 -8.01 -2.59 5.76
C ALA A 130 -8.72 -3.83 6.38
N VAL A 131 -8.28 -5.03 6.02
CA VAL A 131 -8.86 -6.31 6.48
C VAL A 131 -7.93 -7.09 7.43
N LEU A 132 -6.84 -6.46 7.86
CA LEU A 132 -5.82 -7.04 8.73
C LEU A 132 -6.45 -7.59 10.01
N GLY A 133 -6.04 -8.81 10.40
CA GLY A 133 -6.58 -9.49 11.58
C GLY A 133 -7.99 -10.07 11.43
N LYS A 134 -8.67 -9.86 10.29
CA LYS A 134 -10.08 -10.23 10.09
C LYS A 134 -10.25 -11.32 9.02
N THR A 135 -9.23 -11.58 8.20
CA THR A 135 -9.23 -12.54 7.10
C THR A 135 -8.29 -13.73 7.35
N SER A 136 -8.59 -14.85 6.69
CA SER A 136 -7.73 -16.04 6.68
C SER A 136 -6.74 -16.01 5.50
N PRO A 137 -5.62 -16.75 5.56
CA PRO A 137 -4.69 -16.88 4.43
C PRO A 137 -5.35 -17.28 3.10
N ILE A 138 -6.36 -18.17 3.13
CA ILE A 138 -7.10 -18.56 1.92
C ILE A 138 -7.88 -17.37 1.34
N GLN A 139 -8.55 -16.59 2.20
CA GLN A 139 -9.26 -15.39 1.74
C GLN A 139 -8.31 -14.38 1.12
N MET A 140 -7.09 -14.26 1.66
CA MET A 140 -6.07 -13.39 1.08
C MET A 140 -5.60 -13.88 -0.29
N LEU A 141 -5.34 -15.19 -0.47
CA LEU A 141 -5.01 -15.73 -1.80
C LEU A 141 -6.10 -15.42 -2.84
N ILE A 142 -7.37 -15.57 -2.47
CA ILE A 142 -8.51 -15.27 -3.35
C ILE A 142 -8.57 -13.76 -3.65
N MET A 143 -8.41 -12.91 -2.63
CA MET A 143 -8.40 -11.46 -2.78
C MET A 143 -7.27 -11.02 -3.71
N THR A 144 -6.06 -11.56 -3.56
CA THR A 144 -4.90 -11.26 -4.42
C THR A 144 -5.19 -11.53 -5.89
N ILE A 145 -5.78 -12.69 -6.23
CA ILE A 145 -6.13 -13.01 -7.62
C ILE A 145 -7.14 -12.02 -8.20
N ILE A 146 -8.21 -11.75 -7.46
CA ILE A 146 -9.30 -10.89 -7.90
C ILE A 146 -8.81 -9.45 -8.05
N GLU A 147 -8.18 -8.92 -7.01
CA GLU A 147 -7.77 -7.53 -6.93
C GLU A 147 -6.72 -7.19 -8.00
N ILE A 148 -5.70 -8.04 -8.20
CA ILE A 148 -4.69 -7.79 -9.24
C ILE A 148 -5.30 -7.80 -10.65
N ALA A 149 -6.32 -8.64 -10.91
CA ALA A 149 -7.01 -8.62 -12.20
C ALA A 149 -7.76 -7.29 -12.43
N PHE A 150 -8.43 -6.77 -11.40
CA PHE A 150 -9.07 -5.45 -11.46
C PHE A 150 -8.07 -4.31 -11.53
N PHE A 151 -6.96 -4.40 -10.78
CA PHE A 151 -5.86 -3.44 -10.83
C PHE A 151 -5.29 -3.36 -12.25
N ALA A 152 -4.99 -4.49 -12.89
CA ALA A 152 -4.43 -4.51 -14.23
C ALA A 152 -5.39 -3.86 -15.26
N GLY A 153 -6.69 -4.14 -15.16
CA GLY A 153 -7.70 -3.49 -15.99
C GLY A 153 -7.81 -1.97 -15.72
N ASN A 154 -7.75 -1.57 -14.45
CA ASN A 154 -7.78 -0.16 -14.05
C ASN A 154 -6.54 0.61 -14.50
N GLU A 155 -5.35 0.03 -14.33
CA GLU A 155 -4.08 0.57 -14.82
C GLU A 155 -4.15 0.77 -16.33
N TYR A 156 -4.57 -0.24 -17.09
CA TYR A 156 -4.73 -0.13 -18.54
C TYR A 156 -5.73 0.97 -18.93
N LEU A 157 -6.86 1.08 -18.24
CA LEU A 157 -7.85 2.13 -18.50
C LEU A 157 -7.26 3.53 -18.26
N VAL A 158 -6.59 3.73 -17.13
CA VAL A 158 -6.04 5.04 -16.73
C VAL A 158 -4.86 5.44 -17.61
N GLY A 159 -3.89 4.54 -17.80
CA GLY A 159 -2.66 4.80 -18.54
C GLY A 159 -2.85 4.75 -20.05
N GLU A 160 -3.53 3.72 -20.59
CA GLU A 160 -3.61 3.51 -22.03
C GLU A 160 -4.83 4.13 -22.69
N ILE A 161 -5.99 4.18 -22.02
CA ILE A 161 -7.21 4.73 -22.61
C ILE A 161 -7.37 6.22 -22.28
N PHE A 162 -7.31 6.58 -20.99
CA PHE A 162 -7.46 7.97 -20.56
C PHE A 162 -6.20 8.81 -20.74
N LYS A 163 -5.05 8.17 -20.96
CA LYS A 163 -3.74 8.85 -21.10
C LYS A 163 -3.44 9.77 -19.91
N ALA A 164 -3.90 9.37 -18.72
CA ALA A 164 -3.64 10.11 -17.48
C ALA A 164 -2.21 9.84 -17.00
N SER A 165 -1.58 10.85 -16.42
CA SER A 165 -0.28 10.72 -15.75
C SER A 165 -0.50 10.31 -14.30
N ASP A 166 0.22 9.29 -13.85
CA ASP A 166 0.20 8.83 -12.45
C ASP A 166 1.49 8.11 -12.06
N ILE A 167 2.63 8.82 -12.12
CA ILE A 167 3.94 8.14 -12.16
C ILE A 167 4.29 7.35 -10.88
N GLY A 168 3.95 7.88 -9.71
CA GLY A 168 4.05 7.21 -8.41
C GLY A 168 2.73 6.57 -7.97
N ALA A 169 1.78 6.43 -8.88
CA ALA A 169 0.56 5.64 -8.70
C ALA A 169 -0.32 6.04 -7.49
N SER A 170 -0.47 7.35 -7.23
CA SER A 170 -1.39 7.81 -6.18
C SER A 170 -2.83 7.39 -6.47
N MET A 171 -3.22 7.29 -7.75
CA MET A 171 -4.56 6.87 -8.15
C MET A 171 -4.63 5.35 -8.36
N THR A 172 -3.75 4.80 -9.20
CA THR A 172 -3.85 3.40 -9.66
C THR A 172 -3.46 2.38 -8.60
N ILE A 173 -2.54 2.69 -7.68
CA ILE A 173 -2.16 1.82 -6.55
C ILE A 173 -2.87 2.28 -5.27
N HIS A 174 -2.57 3.50 -4.81
CA HIS A 174 -2.91 3.89 -3.45
C HIS A 174 -4.39 4.13 -3.23
N ALA A 175 -5.02 4.97 -4.05
CA ALA A 175 -6.45 5.21 -3.96
C ALA A 175 -7.24 3.94 -4.29
N PHE A 176 -6.91 3.27 -5.40
CA PHE A 176 -7.57 2.02 -5.79
C PHE A 176 -7.50 0.96 -4.68
N GLY A 177 -6.32 0.63 -4.17
CA GLY A 177 -6.14 -0.36 -3.11
C GLY A 177 -6.84 0.04 -1.82
N ALA A 178 -6.73 1.31 -1.39
CA ALA A 178 -7.41 1.76 -0.17
C ALA A 178 -8.93 1.60 -0.28
N TYR A 179 -9.55 2.02 -1.39
CA TYR A 179 -10.99 1.89 -1.57
C TYR A 179 -11.45 0.46 -1.84
N PHE A 180 -10.65 -0.36 -2.53
CA PHE A 180 -10.92 -1.78 -2.71
C PHE A 180 -10.93 -2.50 -1.36
N GLY A 181 -9.88 -2.32 -0.55
CA GLY A 181 -9.78 -2.88 0.79
C GLY A 181 -10.92 -2.44 1.72
N LEU A 182 -11.30 -1.16 1.69
CA LEU A 182 -12.45 -0.65 2.45
C LEU A 182 -13.78 -1.29 1.99
N ALA A 183 -13.98 -1.48 0.69
CA ALA A 183 -15.16 -2.17 0.17
C ALA A 183 -15.20 -3.63 0.64
N VAL A 184 -14.07 -4.34 0.58
CA VAL A 184 -13.96 -5.72 1.11
C VAL A 184 -14.23 -5.75 2.61
N ALA A 185 -13.66 -4.82 3.39
CA ALA A 185 -13.90 -4.70 4.82
C ALA A 185 -15.38 -4.43 5.15
N GLY A 186 -16.06 -3.63 4.33
CA GLY A 186 -17.49 -3.37 4.43
C GLY A 186 -18.34 -4.62 4.16
N ILE A 187 -18.01 -5.39 3.12
CA ILE A 187 -18.70 -6.66 2.79
C ILE A 187 -18.46 -7.71 3.86
N LEU A 188 -17.23 -7.81 4.38
CA LEU A 188 -16.84 -8.76 5.43
C LEU A 188 -17.17 -8.29 6.85
N TYR A 189 -17.96 -7.22 6.99
CA TYR A 189 -18.31 -6.65 8.28
C TYR A 189 -18.93 -7.69 9.22
N ARG A 190 -18.47 -7.70 10.48
CA ARG A 190 -19.01 -8.57 11.53
C ARG A 190 -19.63 -7.71 12.62
N PRO A 191 -20.95 -7.79 12.87
CA PRO A 191 -21.62 -7.01 13.91
C PRO A 191 -21.01 -7.19 15.31
N GLY A 192 -20.49 -8.38 15.60
CA GLY A 192 -19.82 -8.68 16.87
C GLY A 192 -18.52 -7.90 17.10
N LEU A 193 -17.91 -7.32 16.06
CA LEU A 193 -16.70 -6.50 16.15
C LEU A 193 -17.00 -5.00 16.18
N ARG A 194 -18.27 -4.59 16.31
CA ARG A 194 -18.67 -3.17 16.31
C ARG A 194 -17.98 -2.36 17.42
N ARG A 195 -17.67 -2.98 18.56
CA ARG A 195 -16.99 -2.34 19.69
C ARG A 195 -15.46 -2.51 19.66
N GLY A 196 -14.91 -2.97 18.54
CA GLY A 196 -13.51 -3.38 18.43
C GLY A 196 -13.26 -4.75 19.07
N HIS A 197 -12.02 -5.24 18.92
CA HIS A 197 -11.53 -6.45 19.59
C HIS A 197 -10.47 -6.07 20.63
N GLU A 198 -10.42 -6.74 21.78
CA GLU A 198 -9.39 -6.55 22.84
C GLU A 198 -7.92 -6.76 22.39
N ASN A 199 -7.72 -7.25 21.16
CA ASN A 199 -6.40 -7.51 20.58
C ASN A 199 -6.10 -6.55 19.42
N GLU A 200 -7.02 -5.63 19.11
CA GLU A 200 -6.85 -4.52 18.17
C GLU A 200 -6.14 -3.36 18.87
N GLU A 201 -4.94 -3.64 19.39
CA GLU A 201 -4.06 -2.68 20.06
C GLU A 201 -2.58 -3.06 19.82
N SER A 202 -1.69 -2.13 20.14
CA SER A 202 -0.24 -2.34 20.10
C SER A 202 0.37 -2.48 21.50
N VAL A 203 1.61 -2.95 21.54
CA VAL A 203 2.49 -2.92 22.71
C VAL A 203 3.85 -2.38 22.27
N TYR A 204 4.68 -1.94 23.21
CA TYR A 204 5.95 -1.27 22.93
C TYR A 204 6.80 -1.97 21.85
N HIS A 205 7.01 -3.29 21.97
CA HIS A 205 7.83 -4.01 21.00
C HIS A 205 7.15 -4.19 19.64
N SER A 206 5.82 -4.31 19.58
CA SER A 206 5.12 -4.41 18.29
C SER A 206 5.17 -3.06 17.54
N ASP A 207 5.10 -1.95 18.27
CA ASP A 207 5.29 -0.61 17.68
C ASP A 207 6.72 -0.37 17.20
N LEU A 208 7.73 -0.88 17.92
CA LEU A 208 9.13 -0.84 17.44
C LEU A 208 9.30 -1.66 16.15
N PHE A 209 8.70 -2.84 16.05
CA PHE A 209 8.72 -3.62 14.81
C PHE A 209 7.98 -2.92 13.66
N ALA A 210 6.84 -2.29 13.93
CA ALA A 210 6.11 -1.51 12.93
C ALA A 210 6.91 -0.30 12.41
N MET A 211 7.73 0.32 13.26
CA MET A 211 8.65 1.39 12.84
C MET A 211 9.72 0.91 11.86
N ILE A 212 10.15 -0.36 11.91
CA ILE A 212 11.06 -0.91 10.88
C ILE A 212 10.40 -0.79 9.50
N GLY A 213 9.15 -1.26 9.38
CA GLY A 213 8.39 -1.15 8.15
C GLY A 213 8.22 0.30 7.68
N THR A 214 7.86 1.19 8.61
CA THR A 214 7.75 2.64 8.35
C THR A 214 9.02 3.22 7.74
N LEU A 215 10.19 2.93 8.34
CA LEU A 215 11.46 3.50 7.90
C LEU A 215 11.87 2.96 6.52
N PHE A 216 11.70 1.67 6.25
CA PHE A 216 11.99 1.10 4.93
C PHE A 216 11.06 1.66 3.84
N LEU A 217 9.77 1.84 4.14
CA LEU A 217 8.85 2.52 3.22
C LEU A 217 9.30 3.96 2.96
N TRP A 218 9.59 4.71 4.02
CA TRP A 218 9.97 6.12 3.93
C TRP A 218 11.27 6.33 3.13
N MET A 219 12.31 5.53 3.39
CA MET A 219 13.62 5.67 2.74
C MET A 219 13.59 5.30 1.26
N PHE A 220 12.80 4.30 0.87
CA PHE A 220 12.76 3.76 -0.50
C PHE A 220 11.63 4.32 -1.36
N TRP A 221 10.73 5.13 -0.79
CA TRP A 221 9.66 5.78 -1.57
C TRP A 221 10.15 6.62 -2.76
N PRO A 222 11.29 7.36 -2.68
CA PRO A 222 11.80 8.07 -3.86
C PRO A 222 12.08 7.13 -5.04
N SER A 223 12.57 5.91 -4.77
CA SER A 223 12.72 4.86 -5.77
C SER A 223 11.37 4.38 -6.29
N PHE A 224 10.40 4.13 -5.40
CA PHE A 224 9.03 3.76 -5.78
C PHE A 224 8.38 4.75 -6.76
N ASN A 225 8.40 6.05 -6.45
CA ASN A 225 7.77 7.07 -7.29
C ASN A 225 8.54 7.37 -8.61
N SER A 226 9.76 6.85 -8.75
CA SER A 226 10.64 7.15 -9.89
C SER A 226 11.00 5.91 -10.74
N ALA A 227 10.65 4.71 -10.27
CA ALA A 227 11.07 3.43 -10.88
C ALA A 227 10.63 3.28 -12.35
N ILE A 228 9.48 3.84 -12.72
CA ILE A 228 8.94 3.81 -14.09
C ILE A 228 8.95 5.17 -14.79
N ALA A 229 9.55 6.19 -14.15
CA ALA A 229 9.73 7.50 -14.76
C ALA A 229 10.74 7.42 -15.91
N GLU A 230 10.59 8.29 -16.91
CA GLU A 230 11.57 8.38 -17.99
C GLU A 230 12.95 8.72 -17.39
N PRO A 231 14.01 7.96 -17.72
CA PRO A 231 15.36 8.21 -17.23
C PRO A 231 15.84 9.64 -17.53
N GLY A 232 16.68 10.18 -16.65
CA GLY A 232 17.15 11.56 -16.71
C GLY A 232 16.29 12.50 -15.87
N ASP A 233 15.86 13.62 -16.45
CA ASP A 233 15.27 14.72 -15.69
C ASP A 233 13.95 14.37 -14.99
N LYS A 234 13.07 13.56 -15.60
CA LYS A 234 11.79 13.16 -15.01
C LYS A 234 12.01 12.27 -13.79
N GLN A 235 12.86 11.25 -13.93
CA GLN A 235 13.25 10.37 -12.82
C GLN A 235 13.93 11.15 -11.69
N TYR A 236 14.88 12.04 -12.01
CA TYR A 236 15.52 12.91 -11.03
C TYR A 236 14.51 13.78 -10.26
N ARG A 237 13.57 14.42 -10.97
CA ARG A 237 12.49 15.21 -10.33
C ARG A 237 11.62 14.35 -9.43
N ALA A 238 11.23 13.15 -9.87
CA ALA A 238 10.43 12.23 -9.07
C ALA A 238 11.11 11.87 -7.74
N ILE A 239 12.42 11.63 -7.77
CA ILE A 239 13.23 11.37 -6.57
C ILE A 239 13.21 12.59 -5.63
N VAL A 240 13.59 13.77 -6.16
CA VAL A 240 13.75 14.99 -5.36
C VAL A 240 12.42 15.47 -4.78
N ASN A 241 11.35 15.45 -5.58
CA ASN A 241 10.02 15.86 -5.14
C ASN A 241 9.47 14.91 -4.07
N THR A 242 9.67 13.60 -4.23
CA THR A 242 9.24 12.62 -3.23
C THR A 242 10.01 12.77 -1.91
N TYR A 243 11.33 12.96 -2.00
CA TYR A 243 12.19 13.19 -0.83
C TYR A 243 11.73 14.39 0.01
N PHE A 244 11.55 15.56 -0.63
CA PHE A 244 11.16 16.76 0.09
C PHE A 244 9.70 16.74 0.57
N SER A 245 8.80 16.10 -0.18
CA SER A 245 7.41 15.86 0.28
C SER A 245 7.39 15.02 1.56
N LEU A 246 8.12 13.90 1.58
CA LEU A 246 8.19 13.03 2.75
C LEU A 246 8.83 13.71 3.96
N ALA A 247 9.90 14.48 3.76
CA ALA A 247 10.53 15.25 4.84
C ALA A 247 9.53 16.24 5.47
N ALA A 248 8.83 17.02 4.65
CA ALA A 248 7.83 17.97 5.15
C ALA A 248 6.61 17.27 5.82
N CYS A 249 6.21 16.12 5.29
CA CYS A 249 5.15 15.29 5.85
C CYS A 249 5.48 14.78 7.26
N VAL A 250 6.73 14.39 7.52
CA VAL A 250 7.16 13.95 8.86
C VAL A 250 7.00 15.08 9.88
N LEU A 251 7.53 16.27 9.58
CA LEU A 251 7.50 17.41 10.51
C LEU A 251 6.05 17.79 10.87
N THR A 252 5.18 17.85 9.87
CA THR A 252 3.76 18.16 10.08
C THR A 252 3.00 17.04 10.78
N ALA A 253 3.26 15.78 10.46
CA ALA A 253 2.64 14.64 11.16
C ALA A 253 3.00 14.63 12.66
N TYR A 254 4.27 14.88 13.02
CA TYR A 254 4.69 14.98 14.41
C TYR A 254 4.04 16.17 15.13
N ALA A 255 4.07 17.35 14.51
CA ALA A 255 3.47 18.55 15.08
C ALA A 255 1.98 18.35 15.33
N PHE A 256 1.24 17.85 14.34
CA PHE A 256 -0.21 17.66 14.47
C PHE A 256 -0.58 16.48 15.36
N SER A 257 0.24 15.42 15.43
CA SER A 257 0.07 14.33 16.40
C SER A 257 0.11 14.89 17.83
N SER A 258 1.11 15.72 18.14
CA SER A 258 1.20 16.39 19.45
C SER A 258 0.01 17.34 19.71
N LEU A 259 -0.42 18.10 18.70
CA LEU A 259 -1.53 19.05 18.85
C LEU A 259 -2.88 18.38 19.13
N VAL A 260 -3.15 17.21 18.54
CA VAL A 260 -4.44 16.52 18.69
C VAL A 260 -4.50 15.53 19.85
N GLU A 261 -3.35 15.13 20.40
CA GLU A 261 -3.29 14.20 21.52
C GLU A 261 -3.26 14.91 22.89
N PRO A 262 -3.91 14.32 23.92
CA PRO A 262 -3.89 14.88 25.26
C PRO A 262 -2.46 15.07 25.78
N ARG A 263 -2.20 16.25 26.38
CA ARG A 263 -0.92 16.62 27.00
C ARG A 263 0.26 16.70 26.00
N GLY A 264 0.00 16.87 24.71
CA GLY A 264 1.06 17.07 23.72
C GLY A 264 1.87 15.82 23.41
N LYS A 265 1.39 14.63 23.79
CA LYS A 265 2.08 13.36 23.53
C LYS A 265 2.04 13.00 22.05
N LEU A 266 2.96 12.12 21.63
CA LEU A 266 2.95 11.56 20.28
C LEU A 266 2.26 10.19 20.30
N ASP A 267 1.36 9.97 19.34
CA ASP A 267 0.78 8.66 19.06
C ASP A 267 1.61 7.92 17.99
N MET A 268 2.04 6.70 18.30
CA MET A 268 2.86 5.89 17.39
C MET A 268 2.11 5.49 16.11
N VAL A 269 0.77 5.37 16.12
CA VAL A 269 0.00 5.11 14.91
C VAL A 269 0.11 6.27 13.92
N HIS A 270 0.06 7.51 14.42
CA HIS A 270 0.32 8.69 13.59
C HIS A 270 1.76 8.65 13.03
N ILE A 271 2.75 8.35 13.87
CA ILE A 271 4.16 8.35 13.46
C ILE A 271 4.46 7.26 12.42
N GLN A 272 3.92 6.05 12.60
CA GLN A 272 4.14 4.92 11.70
C GLN A 272 3.48 5.10 10.33
N ASN A 273 2.33 5.80 10.27
CA ASN A 273 1.52 5.83 9.05
C ASN A 273 1.42 7.22 8.41
N ALA A 274 1.15 8.26 9.20
CA ALA A 274 0.90 9.60 8.65
C ALA A 274 2.17 10.24 8.08
N THR A 275 3.35 9.85 8.55
CA THR A 275 4.66 10.29 8.02
C THR A 275 4.92 9.83 6.59
N LEU A 276 4.20 8.82 6.12
CA LEU A 276 4.30 8.24 4.78
C LEU A 276 3.35 8.90 3.77
N ALA A 277 2.36 9.68 4.25
CA ALA A 277 1.30 10.25 3.41
C ALA A 277 1.83 11.19 2.32
N GLY A 278 2.96 11.86 2.55
CA GLY A 278 3.60 12.72 1.56
C GLY A 278 4.12 11.97 0.34
N GLY A 279 4.59 10.73 0.52
CA GLY A 279 5.02 9.87 -0.59
C GLY A 279 3.84 9.46 -1.47
N VAL A 280 2.71 9.12 -0.84
CA VAL A 280 1.45 8.83 -1.53
C VAL A 280 0.92 10.07 -2.26
N ALA A 281 0.87 11.22 -1.60
CA ALA A 281 0.19 12.41 -2.13
C ALA A 281 0.91 13.04 -3.32
N VAL A 282 2.24 12.97 -3.37
CA VAL A 282 3.03 13.52 -4.48
C VAL A 282 3.16 12.57 -5.67
N GLY A 283 2.82 11.28 -5.50
CA GLY A 283 3.07 10.22 -6.49
C GLY A 283 2.66 10.57 -7.92
N THR A 284 1.41 11.01 -8.13
CA THR A 284 0.91 11.38 -9.48
C THR A 284 1.76 12.45 -10.16
N CYS A 285 2.21 13.47 -9.42
CA CYS A 285 2.92 14.63 -9.96
C CYS A 285 4.42 14.62 -9.67
N ALA A 286 4.98 13.50 -9.21
CA ALA A 286 6.36 13.44 -8.74
C ALA A 286 7.36 13.82 -9.85
N ASP A 287 7.15 13.37 -11.08
CA ASP A 287 8.01 13.65 -12.24
C ASP A 287 7.70 14.97 -12.96
N MET A 288 6.63 15.65 -12.56
CA MET A 288 6.21 16.93 -13.11
C MET A 288 7.08 18.08 -12.60
N THR A 289 7.08 19.20 -13.31
CA THR A 289 7.84 20.41 -12.94
C THR A 289 7.13 21.19 -11.83
N ILE A 290 6.86 20.54 -10.70
CA ILE A 290 6.55 21.21 -9.45
C ILE A 290 7.88 21.68 -8.84
N HIS A 291 7.97 22.95 -8.47
CA HIS A 291 9.15 23.42 -7.72
C HIS A 291 9.26 22.66 -6.39
N PRO A 292 10.48 22.47 -5.83
CA PRO A 292 10.66 21.72 -4.58
C PRO A 292 9.83 22.24 -3.39
N PHE A 293 9.59 23.55 -3.30
CA PHE A 293 8.69 24.07 -2.25
C PHE A 293 7.25 23.58 -2.42
N GLY A 294 6.80 23.33 -3.66
CA GLY A 294 5.48 22.79 -3.98
C GLY A 294 5.33 21.35 -3.48
N SER A 295 6.34 20.50 -3.65
CA SER A 295 6.32 19.15 -3.09
C SER A 295 6.32 19.15 -1.56
N MET A 296 7.06 20.08 -0.93
CA MET A 296 7.00 20.29 0.53
C MET A 296 5.61 20.70 1.02
N ILE A 297 4.90 21.57 0.28
CA ILE A 297 3.52 21.96 0.60
C ILE A 297 2.58 20.74 0.50
N ILE A 298 2.68 19.95 -0.58
CA ILE A 298 1.89 18.72 -0.75
C ILE A 298 2.12 17.77 0.44
N GLY A 299 3.38 17.50 0.77
CA GLY A 299 3.74 16.63 1.89
C GLY A 299 3.24 17.15 3.23
N SER A 300 3.37 18.46 3.47
CA SER A 300 2.87 19.11 4.70
C SER A 300 1.37 18.95 4.86
N ILE A 301 0.59 19.21 3.80
CA ILE A 301 -0.87 19.07 3.81
C ILE A 301 -1.24 17.60 4.00
N ALA A 302 -0.56 16.68 3.31
CA ALA A 302 -0.81 15.24 3.43
C ALA A 302 -0.61 14.72 4.85
N GLY A 303 0.46 15.15 5.54
CA GLY A 303 0.72 14.79 6.94
C GLY A 303 -0.41 15.25 7.88
N ILE A 304 -0.86 16.50 7.72
CA ILE A 304 -1.98 17.07 8.49
C ILE A 304 -3.27 16.29 8.24
N VAL A 305 -3.63 16.08 6.98
CA VAL A 305 -4.84 15.35 6.58
C VAL A 305 -4.82 13.93 7.10
N SER A 306 -3.66 13.25 7.03
CA SER A 306 -3.52 11.87 7.50
C SER A 306 -3.68 11.75 9.02
N VAL A 307 -3.05 12.65 9.81
CA VAL A 307 -3.24 12.69 11.27
C VAL A 307 -4.71 12.93 11.64
N PHE A 308 -5.38 13.88 10.98
CA PHE A 308 -6.82 14.10 11.20
C PHE A 308 -7.68 12.91 10.76
N GLY A 309 -7.26 12.20 9.71
CA GLY A 309 -7.82 10.93 9.29
C GLY A 309 -7.83 9.91 10.43
N TYR A 310 -6.67 9.64 11.00
CA TYR A 310 -6.53 8.73 12.13
C TYR A 310 -7.31 9.18 13.37
N LYS A 311 -7.23 10.46 13.74
CA LYS A 311 -7.85 10.96 14.97
C LYS A 311 -9.37 11.02 14.89
N PHE A 312 -9.94 11.50 13.79
CA PHE A 312 -11.34 11.88 13.71
C PHE A 312 -12.17 11.00 12.78
N LEU A 313 -11.63 10.62 11.61
CA LEU A 313 -12.37 9.83 10.63
C LEU A 313 -12.41 8.34 11.03
N SER A 314 -11.28 7.76 11.41
CA SER A 314 -11.22 6.35 11.86
C SER A 314 -12.09 6.10 13.10
N VAL A 315 -12.13 7.06 14.03
CA VAL A 315 -13.00 7.00 15.22
C VAL A 315 -14.48 7.13 14.85
N TYR A 316 -14.82 7.98 13.87
CA TYR A 316 -16.20 8.12 13.41
C TYR A 316 -16.71 6.83 12.75
N TYR A 317 -15.90 6.14 11.94
CA TYR A 317 -16.24 4.82 11.38
C TYR A 317 -16.15 3.67 12.41
N GLY A 318 -15.37 3.84 13.47
CA GLY A 318 -15.30 2.91 14.61
C GLY A 318 -16.50 3.00 15.55
N HIS A 319 -17.09 4.19 15.74
CA HIS A 319 -18.31 4.39 16.55
C HIS A 319 -19.61 4.28 15.71
N ALA A 320 -19.59 4.74 14.47
CA ALA A 320 -20.61 4.51 13.46
C ALA A 320 -20.10 3.42 12.52
N GLY A 321 -20.46 2.16 12.82
CA GLY A 321 -19.95 0.95 12.18
C GLY A 321 -19.53 1.11 10.70
N GLY A 322 -18.32 0.64 10.41
CA GLY A 322 -17.63 0.71 9.12
C GLY A 322 -18.56 0.80 7.91
N CYS A 323 -18.29 1.78 7.05
CA CYS A 323 -18.85 1.96 5.69
C CYS A 323 -20.37 1.88 5.50
N THR A 324 -21.20 1.72 6.55
CA THR A 324 -22.66 1.67 6.40
C THR A 324 -23.29 3.07 6.24
N GLY A 325 -22.57 4.13 6.64
CA GLY A 325 -23.03 5.51 6.44
C GLY A 325 -23.07 5.98 4.97
N PHE A 326 -22.33 5.32 4.07
CA PHE A 326 -22.28 5.71 2.65
C PHE A 326 -23.37 5.02 1.80
N PHE A 327 -23.78 3.79 2.18
CA PHE A 327 -24.74 3.00 1.40
C PHE A 327 -26.17 2.93 1.98
N TYR A 328 -26.39 3.32 3.23
CA TYR A 328 -27.72 3.32 3.86
C TYR A 328 -28.10 4.71 4.37
N ARG A 329 -28.41 5.62 3.46
CA ARG A 329 -29.08 6.89 3.79
C ARG A 329 -30.59 6.73 3.79
N ASN A 330 -31.12 5.84 4.63
CA ASN A 330 -32.53 5.87 5.02
C ASN A 330 -32.82 5.02 6.26
N SER A 331 -32.50 5.55 7.44
CA SER A 331 -33.21 5.16 8.66
C SER A 331 -33.00 6.22 9.73
N SER A 332 -34.11 6.80 10.16
CA SER A 332 -34.27 7.73 11.28
C SER A 332 -33.55 7.26 12.55
N CYS A 333 -32.38 7.83 12.83
CA CYS A 333 -31.73 7.71 14.14
C CYS A 333 -31.05 9.02 14.56
N TRP A 334 -31.80 10.12 14.42
CA TRP A 334 -31.61 11.30 15.26
C TRP A 334 -32.51 11.17 16.49
N ARG A 335 -32.16 10.28 17.42
CA ARG A 335 -32.69 10.33 18.79
C ARG A 335 -31.57 10.01 19.78
N SER A 336 -31.03 11.09 20.33
CA SER A 336 -30.72 11.29 21.75
C SER A 336 -30.53 10.04 22.59
N ASN A 337 -29.34 9.87 23.14
CA ASN A 337 -29.16 9.59 24.57
C ASN A 337 -27.72 9.96 24.98
N TYR A 338 -27.47 11.26 25.15
CA TYR A 338 -26.44 11.69 26.09
C TYR A 338 -26.95 11.36 27.49
N ARG A 339 -26.46 10.24 28.07
CA ARG A 339 -26.51 10.04 29.52
C ARG A 339 -25.08 9.98 30.03
N PHE A 340 -24.65 11.11 30.59
CA PHE A 340 -23.61 11.19 31.60
C PHE A 340 -23.79 10.07 32.63
N ASN A 341 -22.73 9.31 32.88
CA ASN A 341 -22.63 8.49 34.08
C ASN A 341 -21.47 9.02 34.94
N PRO A 342 -21.74 9.87 35.95
CA PRO A 342 -20.72 10.37 36.86
C PRO A 342 -20.74 9.52 38.14
N LYS A 343 -20.17 8.32 38.12
CA LYS A 343 -19.88 7.57 39.36
C LYS A 343 -18.71 6.59 39.17
N VAL A 344 -17.48 7.07 39.33
CA VAL A 344 -16.48 6.40 40.15
C VAL A 344 -15.65 7.51 40.82
N ALA A 345 -16.11 7.93 42.00
CA ALA A 345 -15.32 8.77 42.88
C ALA A 345 -14.43 7.86 43.74
N PHE A 346 -13.15 8.23 43.78
CA PHE A 346 -12.25 8.19 44.94
C PHE A 346 -12.32 6.98 45.89
N LEU A 347 -11.23 6.22 45.91
CA LEU A 347 -10.57 5.77 47.13
C LEU A 347 -9.07 5.82 46.86
N GLY A 348 -8.40 6.78 47.47
CA GLY A 348 -6.93 6.84 47.53
C GLY A 348 -6.42 6.18 48.80
N THR A 349 -5.17 5.73 48.75
CA THR A 349 -4.16 5.67 49.82
C THR A 349 -2.81 5.40 49.14
N THR A 350 -1.85 6.34 49.15
CA THR A 350 -0.61 6.30 50.00
C THR A 350 0.07 4.93 49.99
N ILE A 351 1.27 4.73 49.44
CA ILE A 351 2.58 5.37 49.72
C ILE A 351 3.33 5.71 48.43
#